data_AF-A0A0F9PSB3-F1
#
_entry.id   AF-A0A0F9PSB3-F1
#
_cell.length_a   1.000
_cell.length_b   1.000
_cell.length_c   1.000
_cell.angle_alpha   90.00
_cell.angle_beta   90.00
_cell.angle_gamma   90.00
#
_symmetry.space_group_name_H-M   'P 1'
#
loop_
_entity.id
_entity.type
_entity.pdbx_description
1 polymer ?
#
loop_
_entity_poly.entity_id
_entity_poly.type
_entity_poly.pdbx_seq_one_letter_code
_entity_poly.pdbx_strand_id
1 'polypeptide(L)'
;MEEGEAKADESSKYNEAALQIIRLNNLWVKIETCVNEGELYKWQYLLDSIWRELRADVNHLSETVENGNTYSEKDKTLRMNKYLKLKVLVMGSNTRTEWNNALNQRHEFLKQLQDDVGKGGIFVDKSERDYE
;
A
#
# COMPACT_ATOMS: atom_id res chain seq x y z
N MET A 1 18.30 9.58 -31.94
CA MET A 1 18.23 10.39 -30.69
C MET A 1 17.15 9.89 -29.74
N GLU A 2 16.17 9.07 -30.18
CA GLU A 2 15.08 8.56 -29.32
C GLU A 2 15.49 7.42 -28.36
N GLU A 3 16.48 6.59 -28.69
CA GLU A 3 16.87 5.45 -27.84
C GLU A 3 17.52 5.84 -26.50
N GLY A 4 18.07 7.06 -26.38
CA GLY A 4 18.70 7.55 -25.16
C GLY A 4 17.69 8.07 -24.13
N GLU A 5 16.58 8.65 -24.57
CA GLU A 5 15.53 9.18 -23.69
C GLU A 5 14.66 8.06 -23.11
N ALA A 6 14.34 7.03 -23.90
CA ALA A 6 13.57 5.88 -23.43
C ALA A 6 14.28 5.11 -22.29
N LYS A 7 15.59 4.89 -22.41
CA LYS A 7 16.39 4.20 -21.37
C LYS A 7 16.54 5.01 -20.08
N ALA A 8 16.59 6.34 -20.17
CA ALA A 8 16.65 7.21 -19.02
C ALA A 8 15.31 7.25 -18.25
N ASP A 9 14.19 7.26 -18.97
CA ASP A 9 12.84 7.24 -18.39
C ASP A 9 12.55 5.93 -17.65
N GLU A 10 12.90 4.78 -18.25
CA GLU A 10 12.77 3.47 -17.59
C GLU A 10 13.58 3.41 -16.28
N SER A 11 14.85 3.84 -16.32
CA SER A 11 15.72 3.86 -15.13
C SER A 11 15.14 4.75 -14.01
N SER A 12 14.48 5.85 -14.36
CA SER A 12 13.86 6.76 -13.39
C SER A 12 12.64 6.12 -12.69
N LYS A 13 11.82 5.38 -13.44
CA LYS A 13 10.64 4.67 -12.91
C LYS A 13 11.02 3.53 -11.97
N TYR A 14 12.05 2.74 -12.33
CA TYR A 14 12.57 1.69 -11.46
C TYR A 14 13.11 2.26 -10.14
N ASN A 15 13.85 3.36 -10.20
CA ASN A 15 14.37 4.02 -9.01
C ASN A 15 13.25 4.54 -8.10
N GLU A 16 12.19 5.15 -8.67
CA GLU A 16 11.07 5.63 -7.85
C GLU A 16 10.30 4.48 -7.19
N ALA A 17 10.06 3.37 -7.91
CA ALA A 17 9.42 2.20 -7.33
C ALA A 17 10.23 1.62 -6.15
N ALA A 18 11.55 1.52 -6.29
CA ALA A 18 12.44 1.07 -5.22
C ALA A 18 12.44 2.04 -4.02
N LEU A 19 12.50 3.35 -4.28
CA LEU A 19 12.43 4.37 -3.24
C LEU A 19 11.10 4.31 -2.48
N GLN A 20 10.00 4.08 -3.18
CA GLN A 20 8.68 3.97 -2.57
C GLN A 20 8.58 2.75 -1.65
N ILE A 21 9.14 1.60 -2.05
CA ILE A 21 9.22 0.41 -1.19
C ILE A 21 10.01 0.72 0.09
N ILE A 22 11.16 1.42 -0.03
CA ILE A 22 11.96 1.84 1.12
C ILE A 22 11.18 2.80 2.02
N ARG A 23 10.47 3.78 1.46
CA ARG A 23 9.62 4.72 2.21
C ARG A 23 8.51 3.99 2.96
N LEU A 24 7.81 3.06 2.30
CA LEU A 24 6.78 2.23 2.92
C LEU A 24 7.33 1.41 4.08
N ASN A 25 8.48 0.75 3.89
CA ASN A 25 9.15 -0.01 4.95
C ASN A 25 9.47 0.88 6.17
N ASN A 26 10.03 2.06 5.94
CA ASN A 26 10.34 3.02 7.01
C ASN A 26 9.08 3.51 7.75
N LEU A 27 7.96 3.67 7.05
CA LEU A 27 6.69 4.02 7.67
C LEU A 27 6.17 2.89 8.56
N TRP A 28 6.26 1.63 8.13
CA TRP A 28 5.86 0.49 8.94
C TRP A 28 6.70 0.35 10.20
N VAL A 29 8.02 0.46 10.10
CA VAL A 29 8.92 0.43 11.27
C VAL A 29 8.54 1.50 12.29
N LYS A 30 8.21 2.72 11.83
CA LYS A 30 7.74 3.80 12.72
C LYS A 30 6.40 3.49 13.37
N ILE A 31 5.49 2.83 12.64
CA ILE A 31 4.20 2.41 13.20
C ILE A 31 4.41 1.42 14.35
N GLU A 32 5.31 0.44 14.20
CA GLU A 32 5.60 -0.52 15.28
C GLU A 32 6.06 0.18 16.56
N THR A 33 6.93 1.20 16.43
CA THR A 33 7.32 2.03 17.58
C THR A 33 6.11 2.75 18.20
N CYS A 34 5.30 3.45 17.39
CA CYS A 34 4.13 4.16 17.89
C CYS A 34 3.07 3.24 18.53
N VAL A 35 2.89 2.04 18.01
CA VAL A 35 1.95 1.04 18.55
C VAL A 35 2.42 0.58 19.93
N ASN A 36 3.71 0.27 20.07
CA ASN A 36 4.30 -0.15 21.35
C ASN A 36 4.25 0.96 22.42
N GLU A 37 4.41 2.21 22.01
CA GLU A 37 4.33 3.38 22.90
C GLU A 37 2.87 3.83 23.17
N GLY A 38 1.89 3.29 22.43
CA GLY A 38 0.48 3.66 22.55
C GLY A 38 0.15 5.06 22.02
N GLU A 39 0.95 5.58 21.10
CA GLU A 39 0.81 6.91 20.50
C GLU A 39 -0.21 6.93 19.34
N LEU A 40 -1.50 6.83 19.69
CA LEU A 40 -2.60 6.65 18.72
C LEU A 40 -2.67 7.74 17.63
N TYR A 41 -2.41 9.01 17.99
CA TYR A 41 -2.41 10.12 17.02
C TYR A 41 -1.27 9.99 15.99
N LYS A 42 -0.06 9.63 16.44
CA LYS A 42 1.08 9.44 15.53
C LYS A 42 0.85 8.22 14.65
N TRP A 43 0.33 7.14 15.21
CA TRP A 43 -0.06 5.96 14.45
C TRP A 43 -1.08 6.30 13.36
N GLN A 44 -2.13 7.05 13.68
CA GLN A 44 -3.11 7.52 12.69
C GLN A 44 -2.46 8.29 11.53
N TYR A 45 -1.58 9.24 11.87
CA TYR A 45 -0.88 10.05 10.87
C TYR A 45 0.04 9.22 9.96
N LEU A 46 0.72 8.22 10.53
CA LEU A 46 1.55 7.31 9.75
C LEU A 46 0.72 6.45 8.80
N LEU A 47 -0.46 5.96 9.23
CA LEU A 47 -1.40 5.25 8.34
C LEU A 47 -1.93 6.14 7.20
N ASP A 48 -2.17 7.44 7.46
CA ASP A 48 -2.49 8.40 6.40
C ASP A 48 -1.33 8.58 5.40
N SER A 49 -0.09 8.53 5.90
CA SER A 49 1.10 8.62 5.05
C SER A 49 1.27 7.39 4.17
N ILE A 50 1.07 6.19 4.72
CA ILE A 50 1.11 4.94 3.96
C ILE A 50 0.05 4.94 2.86
N TRP A 51 -1.17 5.36 3.18
CA TRP A 51 -2.21 5.49 2.15
C TRP A 51 -1.81 6.43 1.02
N ARG A 52 -1.16 7.57 1.31
CA ARG A 52 -0.71 8.49 0.25
C ARG A 52 0.29 7.84 -0.69
N GLU A 53 1.22 7.05 -0.17
CA GLU A 53 2.17 6.29 -1.00
C GLU A 53 1.43 5.25 -1.84
N LEU A 54 0.50 4.47 -1.25
CA LEU A 54 -0.19 3.38 -1.97
C LEU A 54 -1.26 3.88 -2.96
N ARG A 55 -1.86 5.05 -2.71
CA ARG A 55 -3.03 5.54 -3.48
C ARG A 55 -2.73 5.68 -4.98
N ALA A 56 -1.52 6.09 -5.33
CA ALA A 56 -1.13 6.22 -6.73
C ALA A 56 -1.23 4.85 -7.44
N ASP A 57 -0.65 3.81 -6.85
CA ASP A 57 -0.66 2.46 -7.41
C ASP A 57 -2.07 1.86 -7.47
N VAL A 58 -2.90 2.14 -6.45
CA VAL A 58 -4.30 1.73 -6.45
C VAL A 58 -5.07 2.30 -7.65
N ASN A 59 -4.74 3.52 -8.09
CA ASN A 59 -5.34 4.10 -9.27
C ASN A 59 -4.85 3.43 -10.57
N HIS A 60 -3.61 2.95 -10.59
CA HIS A 60 -2.98 2.27 -11.73
C HIS A 60 -3.31 0.78 -11.84
N LEU A 61 -3.90 0.15 -10.81
CA LEU A 61 -4.26 -1.28 -10.81
C LEU A 61 -5.16 -1.73 -12.00
N SER A 62 -5.89 -0.83 -12.67
CA SER A 62 -6.69 -1.21 -13.87
C SER A 62 -5.87 -1.37 -15.15
N GLU A 63 -4.64 -0.88 -15.17
CA GLU A 63 -3.83 -0.81 -16.41
C GLU A 63 -2.94 -2.05 -16.58
N THR A 64 -2.66 -2.76 -15.48
CA THR A 64 -1.87 -4.00 -15.47
C THR A 64 -2.73 -5.22 -15.83
N VAL A 65 -2.77 -5.55 -17.12
CA VAL A 65 -3.26 -6.83 -17.65
C VAL A 65 -2.10 -7.84 -17.62
N GLU A 66 -1.69 -8.29 -16.44
CA GLU A 66 -0.81 -9.47 -16.34
C GLU A 66 -1.51 -10.51 -15.47
N ASN A 67 -1.80 -11.68 -16.08
CA ASN A 67 -2.39 -12.89 -15.47
C ASN A 67 -3.93 -13.05 -15.47
N GLY A 68 -4.67 -12.29 -16.27
CA GLY A 68 -6.09 -12.63 -16.57
C GLY A 68 -7.12 -12.33 -15.47
N ASN A 69 -6.71 -11.73 -14.35
CA ASN A 69 -7.62 -11.12 -13.39
C ASN A 69 -7.71 -9.62 -13.67
N THR A 70 -8.74 -9.22 -14.41
CA THR A 70 -9.04 -7.81 -14.64
C THR A 70 -9.52 -7.17 -13.34
N TYR A 71 -8.70 -6.31 -12.72
CA TYR A 71 -9.19 -5.43 -11.66
C TYR A 71 -10.14 -4.41 -12.28
N SER A 72 -11.42 -4.52 -11.93
CA SER A 72 -12.45 -3.64 -12.46
C SER A 72 -12.39 -2.27 -11.78
N GLU A 73 -12.90 -1.22 -12.43
CA GLU A 73 -13.07 0.10 -11.83
C GLU A 73 -13.91 0.05 -10.53
N LYS A 74 -14.77 -0.97 -10.41
CA LYS A 74 -15.54 -1.31 -9.21
C LYS A 74 -14.63 -1.72 -8.04
N ASP A 75 -13.52 -2.41 -8.30
CA ASP A 75 -12.58 -2.86 -7.26
C ASP A 75 -11.76 -1.70 -6.69
N LYS A 76 -11.34 -0.75 -7.54
CA LYS A 76 -10.72 0.51 -7.07
C LYS A 76 -11.65 1.31 -6.20
N THR A 77 -12.88 1.50 -6.68
CA THR A 77 -13.94 2.21 -5.95
C THR A 77 -14.20 1.53 -4.61
N LEU A 78 -14.23 0.20 -4.57
CA LEU A 78 -14.41 -0.57 -3.35
C LEU A 78 -13.26 -0.33 -2.35
N ARG A 79 -12.00 -0.36 -2.80
CA ARG A 79 -10.82 -0.11 -1.96
C ARG A 79 -10.80 1.31 -1.40
N MET A 80 -11.08 2.31 -2.24
CA MET A 80 -11.20 3.71 -1.83
C MET A 80 -12.32 3.89 -0.79
N ASN A 81 -13.50 3.33 -1.06
CA ASN A 81 -14.62 3.40 -0.12
C ASN A 81 -14.33 2.68 1.20
N LYS A 82 -13.63 1.55 1.16
CA LYS A 82 -13.21 0.83 2.36
C LYS A 82 -12.24 1.67 3.20
N TYR A 83 -11.24 2.31 2.56
CA TYR A 83 -10.34 3.24 3.24
C TYR A 83 -11.11 4.40 3.92
N LEU A 84 -12.04 5.04 3.20
CA LEU A 84 -12.84 6.13 3.73
C LEU A 84 -13.70 5.69 4.92
N LYS A 85 -14.33 4.52 4.84
CA LYS A 85 -15.10 3.94 5.96
C LYS A 85 -14.23 3.73 7.19
N LEU A 86 -13.03 3.18 7.03
CA LEU A 86 -12.10 2.97 8.14
C LEU A 86 -11.61 4.30 8.72
N LYS A 87 -11.39 5.32 7.89
CA LYS A 87 -11.06 6.67 8.36
C LYS A 87 -12.20 7.29 9.18
N VAL A 88 -13.44 7.14 8.74
CA VAL A 88 -14.63 7.60 9.47
C VAL A 88 -14.77 6.86 10.80
N LEU A 89 -14.53 5.55 10.81
CA LEU A 89 -14.55 4.74 12.04
C LEU A 89 -13.55 5.25 13.08
N VAL A 90 -12.32 5.57 12.65
CA VAL A 90 -11.30 6.18 13.51
C VAL A 90 -11.77 7.53 14.07
N MET A 91 -12.34 8.40 13.24
CA MET A 91 -12.83 9.72 13.67
C MET A 91 -14.05 9.66 14.59
N GLY A 92 -14.88 8.62 14.45
CA GLY A 92 -16.08 8.41 15.27
C GLY A 92 -15.85 7.62 16.56
N SER A 93 -14.61 7.23 16.86
CA SER A 93 -14.27 6.48 18.07
C SER A 93 -14.35 7.39 19.30
N ASN A 94 -15.07 6.96 20.35
CA ASN A 94 -15.28 7.76 21.56
C ASN A 94 -14.42 7.30 22.73
N THR A 95 -13.92 6.06 22.66
CA THR A 95 -13.03 5.49 23.67
C THR A 95 -11.65 5.19 23.08
N ARG A 96 -10.64 5.14 23.96
CA ARG A 96 -9.27 4.74 23.58
C ARG A 96 -9.25 3.34 22.96
N THR A 97 -10.05 2.42 23.49
CA THR A 97 -10.14 1.04 23.00
C THR A 97 -10.76 0.97 21.61
N GLU A 98 -11.88 1.67 21.38
CA GLU A 98 -12.49 1.78 20.04
C GLU A 98 -11.51 2.37 19.04
N TRP A 99 -10.79 3.42 19.42
CA TRP A 99 -9.83 4.06 18.55
C TRP A 99 -8.68 3.11 18.20
N ASN A 100 -8.12 2.40 19.18
CA ASN A 100 -7.09 1.40 18.94
C ASN A 100 -7.59 0.30 18.00
N ASN A 101 -8.81 -0.22 18.22
CA ASN A 101 -9.42 -1.23 17.35
C ASN A 101 -9.63 -0.72 15.93
N ALA A 102 -10.08 0.54 15.77
CA ALA A 102 -10.27 1.16 14.46
C ALA A 102 -8.93 1.37 13.72
N LEU A 103 -7.87 1.75 14.44
CA LEU A 103 -6.52 1.87 13.89
C LEU A 103 -5.94 0.52 13.48
N ASN A 104 -6.16 -0.54 14.26
CA ASN A 104 -5.78 -1.90 13.89
C ASN A 104 -6.47 -2.36 12.60
N GLN A 105 -7.79 -2.19 12.49
CA GLN A 105 -8.51 -2.55 11.25
C GLN A 105 -7.96 -1.79 10.03
N ARG A 106 -7.58 -0.53 10.23
CA ARG A 106 -6.98 0.29 9.20
C ARG A 106 -5.55 -0.14 8.85
N HIS A 107 -4.76 -0.55 9.85
CA HIS A 107 -3.43 -1.15 9.66
C HIS A 107 -3.54 -2.39 8.77
N GLU A 108 -4.34 -3.38 9.17
CA GLU A 108 -4.52 -4.64 8.44
C GLU A 108 -4.96 -4.41 6.99
N PHE A 109 -5.93 -3.51 6.79
CA PHE A 109 -6.37 -3.14 5.45
C PHE A 109 -5.23 -2.58 4.58
N LEU A 110 -4.39 -1.70 5.13
CA LEU A 110 -3.29 -1.09 4.38
C LEU A 110 -2.15 -2.08 4.09
N LYS A 111 -1.93 -3.07 4.96
CA LYS A 111 -1.00 -4.20 4.68
C LYS A 111 -1.50 -5.02 3.49
N GLN A 112 -2.75 -5.47 3.55
CA GLN A 112 -3.37 -6.20 2.44
C GLN A 112 -3.34 -5.39 1.13
N LEU A 113 -3.60 -4.09 1.21
CA LEU A 113 -3.54 -3.21 0.05
C LEU A 113 -2.14 -3.11 -0.55
N GLN A 114 -1.09 -3.05 0.29
CA GLN A 114 0.30 -3.03 -0.17
C GLN A 114 0.66 -4.33 -0.89
N ASP A 115 0.23 -5.47 -0.36
CA ASP A 115 0.41 -6.77 -1.00
C ASP A 115 -0.31 -6.83 -2.36
N ASP A 116 -1.55 -6.33 -2.41
CA ASP A 116 -2.36 -6.30 -3.64
C ASP A 116 -1.77 -5.42 -4.74
N VAL A 117 -1.00 -4.36 -4.41
CA VAL A 117 -0.28 -3.53 -5.39
C VAL A 117 1.13 -4.05 -5.71
N GLY A 118 1.48 -5.26 -5.24
CA GLY A 118 2.77 -5.89 -5.54
C GLY A 118 3.96 -5.26 -4.82
N LYS A 119 3.71 -4.47 -3.77
CA LYS A 119 4.74 -3.85 -2.91
C LYS A 119 4.90 -4.56 -1.58
N GLY A 120 4.07 -5.57 -1.35
CA GLY A 120 4.28 -6.58 -0.33
C GLY A 120 5.38 -7.54 -0.75
N GLY A 121 6.15 -8.03 0.22
CA GLY A 121 7.21 -9.02 -0.03
C GLY A 121 6.70 -10.41 -0.42
N ILE A 122 5.53 -10.53 -1.07
CA ILE A 122 5.05 -11.79 -1.62
C ILE A 122 5.87 -12.07 -2.87
N PHE A 123 7.05 -12.65 -2.66
CA PHE A 123 7.67 -13.50 -3.66
C PHE A 123 6.70 -14.64 -3.91
N VAL A 124 5.88 -14.52 -4.95
CA VAL A 124 5.35 -15.72 -5.59
C VAL A 124 6.58 -16.37 -6.19
N ASP A 125 7.06 -17.40 -5.51
CA ASP A 125 8.07 -18.32 -6.02
C ASP A 125 7.44 -18.90 -7.30
N LYS A 126 7.69 -18.24 -8.44
CA LYS A 126 7.38 -18.79 -9.74
C LYS A 126 8.35 -19.95 -9.85
N SER A 127 7.88 -21.10 -9.36
CA SER A 127 8.53 -22.40 -9.45
C SER A 127 9.39 -22.43 -10.69
N GLU A 128 10.68 -22.66 -10.47
CA GLU A 128 11.64 -23.14 -11.44
C GLU A 128 10.89 -23.93 -12.51
N ARG A 129 10.71 -23.33 -13.69
CA ARG A 129 10.38 -24.11 -14.87
C ARG A 129 11.66 -24.85 -15.17
N ASP A 130 11.71 -26.08 -14.68
CA ASP A 130 12.65 -27.13 -15.06
C ASP A 130 13.01 -26.96 -16.54
N TYR A 131 14.30 -26.86 -16.79
CA TYR A 131 14.85 -27.00 -18.14
C TYR A 131 14.56 -28.45 -18.59
N GLU A 132 13.55 -28.63 -19.45
CA GLU A 132 13.46 -29.78 -20.36
C GLU A 132 14.26 -29.51 -21.64
#